data_AF-A0ABD6JK12-F1
#
_entry.id   AF-A0ABD6JK12-F1
#
_cell.length_a   1.000
_cell.length_b   1.000
_cell.length_c   1.000
_cell.angle_alpha   90.00
_cell.angle_beta   90.00
_cell.angle_gamma   90.00
#
_symmetry.space_group_name_H-M   'P 1'
#
loop_
_entity.id
_entity.type
_entity.pdbx_description
1 polymer ?
#
loop_
_entity_poly.entity_id
_entity_poly.type
_entity_poly.pdbx_seq_one_letter_code
_entity_poly.pdbx_strand_id
1 'polypeptide(L)'
;MNKNIIIKSIAALTILTSITGVGTTMVEGIQQTAKAENTVKQITNTNVAPYSGVTWMGAGTGFVVGNHTIITNKHVTYHMKVGDEIKAHPNGFYNNGGGLYKVTKIVDYPGKEDIAVVQVEEKSTQPKGRKFKDFTSKFNIASEAKENEPISVIGYPNPNGNKLQMYESTGKV
;
A
#
# COMPACT_ATOMS: atom_id res chain seq x y z
N MET A 1 -3.19 -5.80 41.13
CA MET A 1 -2.76 -6.01 39.73
C MET A 1 -4.01 -5.99 38.86
N ASN A 2 -4.18 -5.00 37.98
CA ASN A 2 -5.19 -5.02 36.91
C ASN A 2 -4.75 -4.05 35.81
N LYS A 3 -4.07 -4.58 34.79
CA LYS A 3 -3.73 -3.87 33.56
C LYS A 3 -4.69 -4.38 32.48
N ASN A 4 -5.83 -3.73 32.32
CA ASN A 4 -6.70 -3.96 31.17
C ASN A 4 -7.07 -2.60 30.58
N ILE A 5 -6.27 -2.12 29.64
CA ILE A 5 -6.68 -1.06 28.72
C ILE A 5 -6.36 -1.52 27.29
N ILE A 6 -7.38 -2.13 26.69
CA ILE A 6 -7.86 -1.90 25.32
C ILE A 6 -6.80 -2.02 24.20
N ILE A 7 -6.75 -3.20 23.57
CA ILE A 7 -6.33 -3.34 22.16
C ILE A 7 -7.63 -3.56 21.37
N LYS A 8 -8.20 -2.48 20.85
CA LYS A 8 -9.31 -2.55 19.88
C LYS A 8 -8.69 -2.70 18.49
N SER A 9 -8.74 -3.92 18.01
CA SER A 9 -8.96 -4.31 16.60
C SER A 9 -8.32 -3.41 15.53
N ILE A 10 -7.08 -3.71 15.14
CA ILE A 10 -6.57 -3.30 13.82
C ILE A 10 -7.03 -4.36 12.83
N ALA A 11 -7.99 -4.02 11.96
CA ALA A 11 -8.36 -4.88 10.84
C ALA A 11 -7.16 -4.99 9.89
N ALA A 12 -6.66 -6.20 9.67
CA ALA A 12 -5.56 -6.45 8.75
C ALA A 12 -6.05 -6.27 7.30
N LEU A 13 -5.55 -5.23 6.62
CA LEU A 13 -5.79 -4.99 5.20
C LEU A 13 -5.08 -6.09 4.38
N THR A 14 -5.84 -7.12 3.97
CA THR A 14 -5.36 -8.16 3.05
C THR A 14 -5.60 -7.68 1.62
N ILE A 15 -4.56 -7.16 0.96
CA ILE A 15 -4.64 -6.83 -0.47
C ILE A 15 -4.46 -8.13 -1.25
N LEU A 16 -5.41 -8.44 -2.12
CA LEU A 16 -5.43 -9.65 -2.95
C LEU A 16 -4.22 -9.64 -3.91
N THR A 17 -3.12 -10.29 -3.54
CA THR A 17 -2.08 -10.65 -4.50
C THR A 17 -2.64 -11.74 -5.38
N SER A 18 -2.90 -11.44 -6.65
CA SER A 18 -3.26 -12.43 -7.66
C SER A 18 -2.06 -13.34 -7.96
N ILE A 19 -1.75 -14.26 -7.03
CA ILE A 19 -1.09 -15.51 -7.37
C ILE A 19 -2.20 -16.45 -7.82
N THR A 20 -2.20 -16.77 -9.10
CA THR A 20 -3.04 -17.81 -9.67
C THR A 20 -2.77 -19.12 -8.93
N GLY A 21 -3.75 -19.56 -8.14
CA GLY A 21 -3.83 -20.91 -7.61
C GLY A 21 -3.40 -21.06 -6.15
N VAL A 22 -4.16 -21.94 -5.48
CA VAL A 22 -4.00 -22.52 -4.14
C VAL A 22 -4.75 -21.77 -3.03
N GLY A 23 -5.71 -22.50 -2.47
CA GLY A 23 -6.81 -22.02 -1.64
C GLY A 23 -6.40 -21.39 -0.31
N THR A 24 -7.21 -20.42 0.09
CA THR A 24 -7.21 -19.83 1.43
C THR A 24 -7.60 -20.89 2.45
N THR A 25 -6.65 -21.35 3.25
CA THR A 25 -6.95 -22.05 4.49
C THR A 25 -7.49 -21.02 5.48
N MET A 26 -8.73 -21.23 5.89
CA MET A 26 -9.43 -20.40 6.87
C MET A 26 -8.74 -20.57 8.22
N VAL A 27 -8.12 -19.50 8.74
CA VAL A 27 -7.67 -19.44 10.13
C VAL A 27 -8.72 -18.66 10.90
N GLU A 28 -9.29 -19.26 11.94
CA GLU A 28 -10.28 -18.65 12.84
C GLU A 28 -9.73 -17.37 13.48
N GLY A 29 -10.21 -16.25 12.95
CA GLY A 29 -10.00 -14.89 13.41
C GLY A 29 -10.72 -14.03 12.37
N ILE A 30 -11.52 -13.06 12.80
CA ILE A 30 -12.37 -12.25 11.91
C ILE A 30 -11.47 -11.56 10.88
N GLN A 31 -11.32 -12.20 9.72
CA GLN A 31 -10.54 -11.71 8.59
C GLN A 31 -11.56 -11.09 7.64
N GLN A 32 -11.79 -9.78 7.82
CA GLN A 32 -12.60 -9.00 6.89
C GLN A 32 -11.81 -8.89 5.58
N THR A 33 -12.07 -9.82 4.67
CA THR A 33 -11.60 -9.74 3.30
C THR A 33 -12.68 -9.02 2.52
N ALA A 34 -12.43 -7.75 2.17
CA ALA A 34 -13.34 -7.00 1.31
C ALA A 34 -13.55 -7.78 0.00
N LYS A 35 -14.79 -8.18 -0.28
CA LYS A 35 -15.17 -8.70 -1.60
C LYS A 35 -15.31 -7.51 -2.54
N ALA A 36 -14.53 -7.48 -3.61
CA ALA A 36 -14.71 -6.51 -4.68
C ALA A 36 -16.09 -6.73 -5.31
N GLU A 37 -17.01 -5.78 -5.11
CA GLU A 37 -18.19 -5.65 -5.96
C GLU A 37 -17.69 -5.19 -7.35
N ASN A 38 -18.38 -5.54 -8.44
CA ASN A 38 -17.98 -5.47 -9.88
C ASN A 38 -17.54 -4.08 -10.45
N THR A 39 -16.97 -3.18 -9.67
CA THR A 39 -16.56 -1.83 -10.06
C THR A 39 -15.05 -1.65 -9.87
N VAL A 40 -14.27 -2.25 -10.77
CA VAL A 40 -12.85 -1.97 -10.90
C VAL A 40 -12.67 -0.92 -12.00
N LYS A 41 -12.04 0.20 -11.67
CA LYS A 41 -11.72 1.26 -12.65
C LYS A 41 -10.22 1.55 -12.66
N GLN A 42 -9.69 1.81 -13.84
CA GLN A 42 -8.32 2.30 -14.00
C GLN A 42 -8.26 3.78 -13.60
N ILE A 43 -7.23 4.16 -12.85
CA ILE A 43 -6.98 5.55 -12.48
C ILE A 43 -6.10 6.22 -13.54
N THR A 44 -6.64 7.22 -14.23
CA THR A 44 -5.97 7.89 -15.35
C THR A 44 -5.05 9.02 -14.91
N ASN A 45 -5.26 9.60 -13.73
CA ASN A 45 -4.39 10.62 -13.15
C ASN A 45 -4.03 10.27 -11.70
N THR A 46 -2.82 9.77 -11.50
CA THR A 46 -2.31 9.34 -10.19
C THR A 46 -1.59 10.46 -9.42
N ASN A 47 -1.39 11.64 -10.03
CA ASN A 47 -0.64 12.75 -9.43
C ASN A 47 -1.44 13.56 -8.40
N VAL A 48 -2.72 13.23 -8.20
CA VAL A 48 -3.64 13.93 -7.29
C VAL A 48 -3.99 13.04 -6.10
N ALA A 49 -4.30 13.65 -4.95
CA ALA A 49 -4.80 12.89 -3.80
C ALA A 49 -6.16 12.24 -4.13
N PRO A 50 -6.46 11.04 -3.60
CA PRO A 50 -5.61 10.24 -2.70
C PRO A 50 -4.54 9.39 -3.44
N TYR A 51 -4.61 9.27 -4.76
CA TYR A 51 -3.77 8.39 -5.57
C TYR A 51 -2.27 8.71 -5.48
N SER A 52 -1.92 9.98 -5.30
CA SER A 52 -0.52 10.40 -5.14
C SER A 52 0.12 9.94 -3.83
N GLY A 53 -0.67 9.35 -2.92
CA GLY A 53 -0.17 8.69 -1.72
C GLY A 53 0.13 7.21 -1.91
N VAL A 54 -0.17 6.63 -3.07
CA VAL A 54 0.03 5.20 -3.35
C VAL A 54 1.40 4.99 -4.00
N THR A 55 2.07 3.90 -3.68
CA THR A 55 3.44 3.58 -4.13
C THR A 55 3.52 2.17 -4.66
N TRP A 56 4.35 1.96 -5.69
CA TRP A 56 4.72 0.63 -6.15
C TRP A 56 6.06 0.23 -5.54
N MET A 57 6.05 -0.94 -4.91
CA MET A 57 7.11 -1.42 -4.02
C MET A 57 7.96 -2.55 -4.65
N GLY A 58 7.96 -2.66 -5.99
CA GLY A 58 8.61 -3.76 -6.70
C GLY A 58 7.72 -5.00 -6.82
N ALA A 59 7.33 -5.57 -5.67
CA ALA A 59 6.52 -6.80 -5.60
C ALA A 59 5.04 -6.56 -5.26
N GLY A 60 4.67 -5.32 -4.93
CA GLY A 60 3.31 -5.00 -4.48
C GLY A 60 3.05 -3.50 -4.35
N THR A 61 2.08 -3.16 -3.51
CA THR A 61 1.61 -1.79 -3.27
C THR A 61 1.93 -1.36 -1.83
N GLY A 62 2.25 -0.08 -1.65
CA GLY A 62 2.32 0.57 -0.34
C GLY A 62 1.63 1.93 -0.37
N PHE A 63 1.42 2.55 0.78
CA PHE A 63 0.81 3.88 0.87
C PHE A 63 1.48 4.76 1.92
N VAL A 64 1.49 6.07 1.67
CA VAL A 64 2.16 7.08 2.50
C VAL A 64 1.31 7.46 3.71
N VAL A 65 1.91 7.38 4.90
CA VAL A 65 1.26 7.75 6.18
C VAL A 65 1.93 8.91 6.90
N GLY A 66 3.11 9.32 6.45
CA GLY A 66 3.89 10.38 7.07
C GLY A 66 5.09 10.78 6.23
N ASN A 67 5.87 11.73 6.75
CA ASN A 67 7.09 12.17 6.08
C ASN A 67 8.01 10.98 5.85
N HIS A 68 8.34 10.73 4.59
CA HIS A 68 9.23 9.64 4.16
C HIS A 68 8.81 8.25 4.65
N THR A 69 7.53 8.05 5.01
CA THR A 69 7.07 6.83 5.68
C THR A 69 5.92 6.20 4.92
N ILE A 70 6.11 4.94 4.53
CA ILE A 70 5.19 4.11 3.76
C ILE A 70 4.81 2.90 4.61
N ILE A 71 3.53 2.50 4.56
CA ILE A 71 3.06 1.21 5.07
C ILE A 71 2.81 0.26 3.89
N THR A 72 3.22 -0.99 4.07
CA THR A 72 2.96 -2.11 3.15
C THR A 72 2.91 -3.43 3.96
N ASN A 73 2.91 -4.57 3.28
CA ASN A 73 2.92 -5.89 3.90
C ASN A 73 4.34 -6.47 4.02
N LYS A 74 4.58 -7.38 4.96
CA LYS A 74 5.87 -8.08 5.12
C LYS A 74 6.18 -8.94 3.90
N HIS A 75 5.17 -9.60 3.32
CA HIS A 75 5.37 -10.39 2.12
C HIS A 75 5.80 -9.54 0.91
N VAL A 76 5.47 -8.24 0.89
CA VAL A 76 5.93 -7.30 -0.15
C VAL A 76 7.40 -6.91 0.08
N THR A 77 7.80 -6.73 1.33
CA THR A 77 9.18 -6.35 1.70
C THR A 77 10.12 -7.54 1.84
N TYR A 78 9.64 -8.78 1.74
CA TYR A 78 10.41 -10.01 1.99
C TYR A 78 11.74 -10.12 1.21
N HIS A 79 11.78 -9.59 -0.01
CA HIS A 79 12.98 -9.55 -0.85
C HIS A 79 13.57 -8.15 -1.04
N MET A 80 13.02 -7.15 -0.35
CA MET A 80 13.46 -5.76 -0.41
C MET A 80 14.62 -5.51 0.55
N LYS A 81 15.58 -4.69 0.13
CA LYS A 81 16.73 -4.26 0.94
C LYS A 81 16.90 -2.75 0.92
N VAL A 82 17.61 -2.24 1.92
CA VAL A 82 18.05 -0.84 1.95
C VAL A 82 18.84 -0.52 0.67
N GLY A 83 18.51 0.62 0.05
CA GLY A 83 19.06 1.05 -1.23
C GLY A 83 18.23 0.64 -2.46
N ASP A 84 17.29 -0.30 -2.33
CA ASP A 84 16.32 -0.59 -3.41
C ASP A 84 15.41 0.63 -3.65
N GLU A 85 14.85 0.75 -4.86
CA GLU A 85 14.01 1.87 -5.25
C GLU A 85 12.52 1.51 -5.25
N ILE A 86 11.71 2.43 -4.74
CA ILE A 86 10.25 2.41 -4.89
C ILE A 86 9.81 3.48 -5.90
N LYS A 87 8.62 3.31 -6.48
CA LYS A 87 8.02 4.29 -7.39
C LYS A 87 6.86 4.98 -6.69
N ALA A 88 6.91 6.31 -6.59
CA ALA A 88 5.77 7.09 -6.12
C ALA A 88 4.72 7.18 -7.22
N HIS A 89 3.53 6.61 -6.94
CA HIS A 89 2.31 6.63 -7.75
C HIS A 89 2.51 6.53 -9.27
N PRO A 90 3.27 5.54 -9.78
CA PRO A 90 3.44 5.39 -11.22
C PRO A 90 2.10 5.26 -11.97
N ASN A 91 2.10 5.71 -13.22
CA ASN A 91 1.00 5.53 -14.16
C ASN A 91 1.57 5.12 -15.52
N GLY A 92 1.88 3.82 -15.64
CA GLY A 92 2.67 3.29 -16.75
C GLY A 92 4.12 2.95 -16.35
N PHE A 93 4.82 2.23 -17.24
CA PHE A 93 6.25 1.92 -17.07
C PHE A 93 7.18 3.12 -17.30
N TYR A 94 6.77 4.05 -18.16
CA TYR A 94 7.50 5.29 -18.40
C TYR A 94 7.40 6.21 -17.18
N ASN A 95 8.35 7.14 -17.00
CA ASN A 95 8.52 8.04 -15.83
C ASN A 95 7.35 9.02 -15.59
N ASN A 96 6.14 8.48 -15.43
CA ASN A 96 4.93 9.16 -15.06
C ASN A 96 4.69 8.82 -13.59
N GLY A 97 4.62 9.81 -12.71
CA GLY A 97 4.45 9.63 -11.27
C GLY A 97 5.31 10.62 -10.46
N GLY A 98 5.43 10.37 -9.16
CA GLY A 98 6.08 11.28 -8.20
C GLY A 98 7.61 11.17 -8.12
N GLY A 99 8.19 10.13 -8.72
CA GLY A 99 9.64 9.88 -8.75
C GLY A 99 10.05 8.52 -8.18
N LEU A 100 11.34 8.23 -8.27
CA LEU A 100 11.99 7.04 -7.73
C LEU A 100 12.68 7.40 -6.41
N TYR A 101 12.48 6.62 -5.35
CA TYR A 101 13.03 6.92 -4.03
C TYR A 101 13.70 5.70 -3.43
N LYS A 102 14.91 5.86 -2.92
CA LYS A 102 15.65 4.77 -2.27
C LYS A 102 15.12 4.47 -0.89
N VAL A 103 15.00 3.20 -0.57
CA VAL A 103 14.65 2.70 0.76
C VAL A 103 15.83 2.93 1.71
N THR A 104 15.56 3.53 2.86
CA THR A 104 16.56 3.78 3.93
C THR A 104 16.38 2.86 5.12
N LYS A 105 15.15 2.37 5.35
CA LYS A 105 14.82 1.48 6.47
C LYS A 105 13.60 0.63 6.14
N ILE A 106 13.62 -0.62 6.61
CA ILE A 106 12.48 -1.53 6.59
C ILE A 106 12.30 -2.02 8.02
N VAL A 107 11.07 -1.93 8.55
CA VAL A 107 10.73 -2.35 9.91
C VAL A 107 9.48 -3.20 9.85
N ASP A 108 9.66 -4.51 9.98
CA ASP A 108 8.55 -5.44 10.12
C ASP A 108 7.88 -5.27 11.48
N TYR A 109 6.55 -5.37 11.49
CA TYR A 109 5.82 -5.39 12.76
C TYR A 109 6.14 -6.68 13.53
N PRO A 110 6.46 -6.61 14.83
CA PRO A 110 6.88 -7.78 15.60
C PRO A 110 5.78 -8.82 15.82
N GLY A 111 4.50 -8.45 15.65
CA GLY A 111 3.37 -9.37 15.75
C GLY A 111 3.21 -10.29 14.54
N LYS A 112 2.13 -11.08 14.53
CA LYS A 112 1.80 -12.00 13.42
C LYS A 112 1.23 -11.29 12.20
N GLU A 113 0.73 -10.08 12.39
CA GLU A 113 0.07 -9.27 11.37
C GLU A 113 1.05 -8.96 10.23
N ASP A 114 0.55 -9.03 9.00
CA ASP A 114 1.33 -8.86 7.78
C ASP A 114 1.48 -7.38 7.44
N ILE A 115 2.24 -6.66 8.26
CA ILE A 115 2.48 -5.22 8.13
C ILE A 115 3.95 -4.88 8.33
N ALA A 116 4.46 -4.00 7.47
CA ALA A 116 5.82 -3.47 7.50
C ALA A 116 5.80 -1.95 7.25
N VAL A 117 6.73 -1.25 7.90
CA VAL A 117 6.99 0.17 7.69
C VAL A 117 8.26 0.32 6.85
N VAL A 118 8.17 1.08 5.77
CA VAL A 118 9.30 1.40 4.90
C VAL A 118 9.57 2.90 4.98
N GLN A 119 10.84 3.26 5.22
CA GLN A 119 11.31 4.64 5.10
C GLN A 119 12.12 4.82 3.83
N VAL A 120 12.04 6.01 3.24
CA VAL A 120 12.72 6.36 1.99
C VAL A 120 13.54 7.63 2.12
N GLU A 121 14.45 7.87 1.18
CA GLU A 121 15.15 9.15 1.07
C GLU A 121 14.18 10.28 0.68
N GLU A 122 14.43 11.50 1.14
CA GLU A 122 13.63 12.66 0.71
C GLU A 122 13.82 12.93 -0.77
N LYS A 123 15.03 12.79 -1.30
CA LYS A 123 15.37 13.16 -2.67
C LYS A 123 15.11 12.00 -3.63
N SER A 124 14.42 12.31 -4.70
CA SER A 124 14.19 11.37 -5.80
C SER A 124 15.51 11.08 -6.54
N THR A 125 15.75 9.82 -6.87
CA THR A 125 16.84 9.41 -7.77
C THR A 125 16.52 9.79 -9.21
N GLN A 126 15.25 9.67 -9.61
CA GLN A 126 14.77 10.09 -10.92
C GLN A 126 13.29 10.53 -10.91
N PRO A 127 12.96 11.71 -11.46
CA PRO A 127 13.89 12.76 -11.86
C PRO A 127 14.57 13.40 -10.63
N LYS A 128 15.81 13.90 -10.82
CA LYS A 128 16.52 14.65 -9.78
C LYS A 128 15.75 15.93 -9.42
N GLY A 129 15.88 16.38 -8.17
CA GLY A 129 15.29 17.63 -7.69
C GLY A 129 13.88 17.50 -7.10
N ARG A 130 13.20 16.36 -7.30
CA ARG A 130 11.94 16.08 -6.60
C ARG A 130 12.19 15.65 -5.17
N LYS A 131 11.28 16.06 -4.28
CA LYS A 131 11.25 15.64 -2.88
C LYS A 131 10.01 14.81 -2.62
N PHE A 132 10.15 13.71 -1.89
CA PHE A 132 9.09 12.75 -1.63
C PHE A 132 7.83 13.40 -1.06
N LYS A 133 8.00 14.27 -0.05
CA LYS A 133 6.88 14.96 0.61
C LYS A 133 6.13 15.95 -0.30
N ASP A 134 6.82 16.52 -1.30
CA ASP A 134 6.25 17.54 -2.19
C ASP A 134 5.49 16.87 -3.36
N PHE A 135 5.83 15.60 -3.63
CA PHE A 135 5.28 14.83 -4.74
C PHE A 135 4.41 13.67 -4.29
N THR A 136 4.12 13.51 -3.00
CA THR A 136 3.19 12.49 -2.49
C THR A 136 2.16 13.11 -1.57
N SER A 137 0.99 12.48 -1.45
CA SER A 137 0.00 12.84 -0.45
C SER A 137 -0.01 11.83 0.70
N LYS A 138 -0.28 12.30 1.91
CA LYS A 138 -0.42 11.45 3.08
C LYS A 138 -1.87 11.00 3.23
N PHE A 139 -2.07 9.71 3.49
CA PHE A 139 -3.35 9.21 3.97
C PHE A 139 -3.56 9.54 5.45
N ASN A 140 -4.77 9.98 5.77
CA ASN A 140 -5.22 10.05 7.16
C ASN A 140 -5.76 8.68 7.56
N ILE A 141 -5.34 8.20 8.73
CA ILE A 141 -5.83 6.93 9.28
C ILE A 141 -7.23 7.18 9.84
N ALA A 142 -8.20 6.40 9.37
CA ALA A 142 -9.56 6.45 9.89
C ALA A 142 -9.58 5.99 11.37
N SER A 143 -10.48 6.57 12.17
CA SER A 143 -10.60 6.22 13.59
C SER A 143 -11.17 4.81 13.80
N GLU A 144 -12.05 4.38 12.90
CA GLU A 144 -12.71 3.08 12.89
C GLU A 144 -13.21 2.77 11.48
N ALA A 145 -13.60 1.52 11.26
CA ALA A 145 -14.37 1.09 10.10
C ALA A 145 -15.47 0.14 10.61
N LYS A 146 -16.68 0.24 10.07
CA LYS A 146 -17.83 -0.60 10.47
C LYS A 146 -18.23 -1.53 9.34
N GLU A 147 -18.77 -2.68 9.72
CA GLU A 147 -19.31 -3.65 8.77
C GLU A 147 -20.31 -2.98 7.82
N ASN A 148 -20.24 -3.32 6.53
CA ASN A 148 -21.05 -2.73 5.46
C ASN A 148 -20.75 -1.27 5.10
N GLU A 149 -19.78 -0.59 5.73
CA GLU A 149 -19.34 0.72 5.26
C GLU A 149 -18.68 0.60 3.87
N PRO A 150 -19.01 1.51 2.93
CA PRO A 150 -18.41 1.50 1.62
C PRO A 150 -16.92 1.84 1.71
N ILE A 151 -16.09 1.06 1.03
CA ILE A 151 -14.64 1.24 0.95
C ILE A 151 -14.17 1.18 -0.49
N SER A 152 -12.95 1.65 -0.70
CA SER A 152 -12.21 1.36 -1.92
C SER A 152 -10.80 0.83 -1.62
N VAL A 153 -10.34 -0.06 -2.49
CA VAL A 153 -8.99 -0.62 -2.48
C VAL A 153 -8.27 -0.10 -3.71
N ILE A 154 -7.15 0.59 -3.49
CA ILE A 154 -6.35 1.23 -4.54
C ILE A 154 -4.98 0.59 -4.59
N GLY A 155 -4.53 0.21 -5.79
CA GLY A 155 -3.18 -0.32 -5.95
C GLY A 155 -2.82 -0.70 -7.37
N TYR A 156 -1.78 -1.53 -7.49
CA TYR A 156 -1.21 -2.00 -8.75
C TYR A 156 -1.46 -3.49 -8.97
N PRO A 157 -2.69 -3.91 -9.34
CA PRO A 157 -2.97 -5.30 -9.66
C PRO A 157 -2.22 -5.71 -10.94
N ASN A 158 -1.66 -6.92 -10.95
CA ASN A 158 -0.89 -7.48 -12.08
C ASN A 158 0.07 -6.43 -12.72
N PRO A 159 1.06 -5.92 -11.98
CA PRO A 159 1.87 -4.77 -12.40
C PRO A 159 2.58 -4.99 -13.75
N ASN A 160 2.94 -6.24 -14.07
CA ASN A 160 3.59 -6.57 -15.34
C ASN A 160 2.59 -6.59 -16.52
N GLY A 161 1.45 -7.28 -16.37
CA GLY A 161 0.43 -7.32 -17.41
C GLY A 161 -0.25 -5.98 -17.64
N ASN A 162 -0.51 -5.25 -16.55
CA ASN A 162 -1.16 -3.93 -16.57
C ASN A 162 -0.16 -2.78 -16.70
N LYS A 163 1.12 -3.05 -16.93
CA LYS A 163 2.17 -2.04 -17.18
C LYS A 163 2.25 -0.94 -16.11
N LEU A 164 2.16 -1.30 -14.83
CA LEU A 164 2.10 -0.36 -13.68
C LEU A 164 0.96 0.66 -13.76
N GLN A 165 -0.21 0.24 -14.27
CA GLN A 165 -1.44 1.01 -14.15
C GLN A 165 -2.07 0.84 -12.78
N MET A 166 -2.54 1.95 -12.20
CA MET A 166 -3.24 1.96 -10.91
C MET A 166 -4.72 1.69 -11.14
N TYR A 167 -5.33 0.91 -10.25
CA TYR A 167 -6.76 0.63 -10.24
C TYR A 167 -7.36 0.90 -8.89
N GLU A 168 -8.64 1.27 -8.89
CA GLU A 168 -9.49 1.37 -7.71
C GLU A 168 -10.64 0.37 -7.85
N SER A 169 -10.82 -0.46 -6.82
CA SER A 169 -11.98 -1.34 -6.67
C SER A 169 -12.82 -0.86 -5.50
N THR A 170 -14.14 -0.78 -5.67
CA THR A 170 -15.04 -0.46 -4.55
C THR A 170 -15.69 -1.70 -3.95
N GLY A 171 -16.12 -1.61 -2.71
CA GLY A 171 -16.77 -2.70 -1.99
C GLY A 171 -17.23 -2.25 -0.62
N LYS A 172 -17.40 -3.20 0.29
CA LYS A 172 -17.76 -2.96 1.69
C LYS A 172 -16.79 -3.70 2.63
N VAL A 173 -16.64 -3.17 3.84
CA VAL A 173 -15.93 -3.81 4.96
C VAL A 173 -16.56 -5.15 5.32
#